data_AF-A0A964IMI9-F1
#
_entry.id   AF-A0A964IMI9-F1
#
_cell.length_a   1.000
_cell.length_b   1.000
_cell.length_c   1.000
_cell.angle_alpha   90.00
_cell.angle_beta   90.00
_cell.angle_gamma   90.00
#
_symmetry.space_group_name_H-M   'P 1'
#
loop_
_entity.id
_entity.type
_entity.pdbx_description
1 polymer ?
#
loop_
_entity_poly.entity_id
_entity_poly.type
_entity_poly.pdbx_seq_one_letter_code
_entity_poly.pdbx_strand_id
1 'polypeptide(L)'
;MPNRRTPASRSNASPPSRGNFRQRYDALEARRHELIERLRMLGDVAKPHPGYKRALTLLNDRFRKSKLAQRLAVLQSAAWLIDVLERTTTVL
;
A
#
# COMPACT_ATOMS: atom_id res chain seq x y z
N MET A 1 53.08 -22.63 -21.55
CA MET A 1 52.10 -21.56 -21.80
C MET A 1 51.49 -21.13 -20.47
N PRO A 2 51.38 -19.82 -20.19
CA PRO A 2 51.26 -19.28 -18.82
C PRO A 2 49.83 -19.11 -18.29
N ASN A 3 49.75 -19.07 -16.95
CA ASN A 3 48.64 -18.67 -16.07
C ASN A 3 47.46 -17.91 -16.68
N ARG A 4 46.25 -18.47 -16.58
CA ARG A 4 44.99 -17.72 -16.64
C ARG A 4 44.41 -17.60 -15.23
N ARG A 5 44.78 -16.54 -14.50
CA ARG A 5 44.06 -16.08 -13.31
C ARG A 5 42.80 -15.34 -13.77
N THR A 6 41.62 -15.88 -13.47
CA THR A 6 40.35 -15.15 -13.57
C THR A 6 40.01 -14.54 -12.20
N PRO A 7 39.92 -13.21 -12.06
CA PRO A 7 39.34 -12.60 -10.86
C PRO A 7 37.82 -12.57 -11.04
N ALA A 8 37.13 -13.64 -10.67
CA ALA A 8 35.67 -13.59 -10.54
C ALA A 8 35.32 -13.00 -9.18
N SER A 9 35.37 -11.66 -9.11
CA SER A 9 34.63 -10.90 -8.11
C SER A 9 33.14 -11.23 -8.29
N ARG A 10 32.62 -12.17 -7.49
CA ARG A 10 31.18 -12.36 -7.32
C ARG A 10 30.83 -11.87 -5.94
N SER A 11 30.56 -10.57 -5.91
CA SER A 11 29.68 -9.87 -4.97
C SER A 11 28.94 -10.81 -4.03
N ASN A 12 29.43 -10.87 -2.81
CA ASN A 12 28.82 -11.51 -1.66
C ASN A 12 27.53 -10.72 -1.33
N ALA A 13 26.45 -10.99 -2.06
CA ALA A 13 25.15 -10.36 -1.81
C ALA A 13 24.65 -10.84 -0.44
N SER A 14 24.82 -10.00 0.58
CA SER A 14 24.30 -10.27 1.91
C SER A 14 22.78 -10.52 1.82
N PRO A 15 22.24 -11.48 2.61
CA PRO A 15 20.82 -11.78 2.59
C PRO A 15 20.01 -10.51 2.92
N PRO A 16 18.81 -10.34 2.33
CA PRO A 16 17.99 -9.16 2.56
C PRO A 16 17.74 -8.99 4.07
N SER A 17 18.25 -7.89 4.62
CA SER A 17 18.12 -7.56 6.04
C SER A 17 16.65 -7.58 6.45
N ARG A 18 16.33 -8.36 7.49
CA ARG A 18 14.99 -8.46 8.09
C ARG A 18 14.41 -7.09 8.49
N GLY A 19 15.27 -6.06 8.65
CA GLY A 19 14.84 -4.68 8.89
C GLY A 19 13.99 -4.09 7.76
N ASN A 20 14.28 -4.43 6.50
CA ASN A 20 13.57 -3.87 5.35
C ASN A 20 12.10 -4.33 5.27
N PHE A 21 11.78 -5.50 5.83
CA PHE A 21 10.42 -6.03 5.79
C PHE A 21 9.49 -5.32 6.78
N ARG A 22 9.98 -5.06 8.00
CA ARG A 22 9.25 -4.28 9.01
C ARG A 22 9.03 -2.86 8.54
N GLN A 23 10.07 -2.20 8.03
CA GLN A 23 9.95 -0.85 7.49
C GLN A 23 8.94 -0.74 6.35
N ARG A 24 8.90 -1.74 5.43
CA ARG A 24 7.89 -1.80 4.37
C ARG A 24 6.47 -2.00 4.93
N TYR A 25 6.33 -2.83 5.97
CA TYR A 25 5.06 -3.02 6.63
C TYR A 25 4.55 -1.72 7.27
N ASP A 26 5.41 -1.05 8.02
CA ASP A 26 5.08 0.19 8.74
C ASP A 26 4.71 1.30 7.76
N ALA A 27 5.42 1.40 6.63
CA ALA A 27 5.06 2.34 5.56
C ALA A 27 3.67 2.06 4.96
N LEU A 28 3.29 0.79 4.81
CA LEU A 28 1.96 0.41 4.32
C LEU A 28 0.85 0.72 5.34
N GLU A 29 1.10 0.50 6.63
CA GLU A 29 0.16 0.89 7.69
C GLU A 29 0.02 2.42 7.76
N ALA A 30 1.13 3.17 7.68
CA ALA A 30 1.07 4.64 7.65
C ALA A 30 0.18 5.14 6.50
N ARG A 31 0.39 4.60 5.29
CA ARG A 31 -0.44 4.92 4.12
C ARG A 31 -1.90 4.49 4.29
N ARG A 32 -2.16 3.35 4.93
CA ARG A 32 -3.52 2.93 5.28
C ARG A 32 -4.19 3.95 6.20
N HIS A 33 -3.49 4.40 7.23
CA HIS A 33 -4.00 5.39 8.17
C HIS A 33 -4.33 6.71 7.49
N GLU A 34 -3.45 7.20 6.61
CA GLU A 34 -3.69 8.40 5.80
C GLU A 34 -4.98 8.28 4.96
N LEU A 35 -5.18 7.15 4.28
CA LEU A 35 -6.39 6.90 3.48
C LEU A 35 -7.66 6.82 4.34
N ILE A 36 -7.56 6.29 5.56
CA ILE A 36 -8.70 6.27 6.50
C ILE A 36 -9.04 7.69 6.94
N GLU A 37 -8.06 8.52 7.26
CA GLU A 37 -8.28 9.92 7.64
C GLU A 37 -8.89 10.72 6.48
N ARG A 38 -8.36 10.59 5.27
CA ARG A 38 -8.92 11.23 4.07
C ARG A 38 -10.37 10.81 3.83
N LEU A 39 -10.67 9.52 3.97
CA LEU A 39 -12.04 9.00 3.90
C LEU A 39 -12.95 9.53 5.02
N ARG A 40 -12.43 9.74 6.22
CA ARG A 40 -13.19 10.35 7.34
C ARG A 40 -13.49 11.83 7.09
N MET A 41 -12.57 12.58 6.48
CA MET A 41 -12.78 13.99 6.14
C MET A 41 -13.92 14.18 5.12
N LEU A 42 -14.09 13.23 4.20
CA LEU A 42 -15.26 13.17 3.31
C LEU A 42 -16.60 13.02 4.06
N GLY A 43 -16.55 12.46 5.27
CA GLY A 43 -17.59 12.57 6.28
C GLY A 43 -18.99 12.18 5.79
N ASP A 44 -19.99 12.90 6.30
CA ASP A 44 -21.41 12.66 6.05
C ASP A 44 -21.82 12.81 4.59
N VAL A 45 -21.05 13.53 3.77
CA VAL A 45 -21.38 13.74 2.36
C VAL A 45 -21.08 12.50 1.52
N ALA A 46 -20.03 11.75 1.85
CA ALA A 46 -19.70 10.50 1.15
C ALA A 46 -20.34 9.26 1.78
N LYS A 47 -20.78 9.30 3.05
CA LYS A 47 -21.40 8.16 3.76
C LYS A 47 -22.57 7.49 3.01
N PRO A 48 -23.48 8.22 2.33
CA PRO A 48 -24.56 7.60 1.55
C PRO A 48 -24.05 6.81 0.35
N HIS A 49 -22.87 7.14 -0.17
CA HIS A 49 -22.34 6.50 -1.36
C HIS A 49 -21.82 5.08 -1.02
N PRO A 50 -22.21 4.04 -1.78
CA PRO A 50 -21.76 2.66 -1.52
C PRO A 50 -20.22 2.52 -1.57
N GLY A 51 -19.55 3.42 -2.31
CA GLY A 51 -18.10 3.52 -2.37
C GLY A 51 -17.46 3.77 -1.01
N TYR A 52 -18.09 4.54 -0.11
CA TYR A 52 -17.55 4.83 1.21
C TYR A 52 -17.41 3.55 2.06
N LYS A 53 -18.47 2.73 2.10
CA LYS A 53 -18.46 1.44 2.80
C LYS A 53 -17.46 0.46 2.19
N ARG A 54 -17.31 0.48 0.86
CA ARG A 54 -16.34 -0.37 0.15
C ARG A 54 -14.89 0.05 0.41
N ALA A 55 -14.58 1.35 0.44
CA ALA A 55 -13.27 1.86 0.82
C ALA A 55 -12.91 1.46 2.26
N LEU A 56 -13.85 1.59 3.21
CA LEU A 56 -13.65 1.11 4.58
C LEU A 56 -13.39 -0.40 4.67
N THR A 57 -14.08 -1.21 3.87
CA THR A 57 -13.89 -2.66 3.84
C THR A 57 -12.51 -3.03 3.27
N LEU A 58 -12.06 -2.33 2.23
CA LEU A 58 -10.73 -2.51 1.66
C LEU A 58 -9.64 -2.18 2.69
N LEU A 59 -9.76 -1.04 3.36
CA LEU A 59 -8.77 -0.56 4.32
C LEU A 59 -8.76 -1.36 5.63
N ASN A 60 -9.91 -1.75 6.17
CA ASN A 60 -9.95 -2.42 7.48
C ASN A 60 -9.90 -3.94 7.42
N ASP A 61 -10.58 -4.56 6.46
CA ASP A 61 -10.69 -6.01 6.40
C ASP A 61 -9.71 -6.62 5.39
N ARG A 62 -9.80 -6.19 4.12
CA ARG A 62 -8.98 -6.78 3.05
C ARG A 62 -7.50 -6.53 3.27
N PHE A 63 -7.09 -5.33 3.64
CA PHE A 63 -5.69 -5.03 3.91
C PHE A 63 -5.08 -5.96 4.96
N ARG A 64 -5.79 -6.23 6.06
CA ARG A 64 -5.31 -7.10 7.14
C ARG A 64 -5.20 -8.57 6.71
N LYS A 65 -6.17 -9.04 5.92
CA LYS A 65 -6.22 -10.42 5.40
C LYS A 65 -5.29 -10.67 4.21
N SER A 66 -4.82 -9.63 3.53
CA SER A 66 -3.98 -9.74 2.33
C SER A 66 -2.50 -9.98 2.64
N LYS A 67 -1.84 -10.74 1.75
CA LYS A 67 -0.38 -10.90 1.72
C LYS A 67 0.30 -9.55 1.43
N LEU A 68 1.55 -9.35 1.88
CA LEU A 68 2.27 -8.07 1.74
C LEU A 68 2.25 -7.51 0.30
N ALA A 69 2.48 -8.36 -0.70
CA ALA A 69 2.45 -7.95 -2.11
C ALA A 69 1.05 -7.47 -2.57
N GLN A 70 -0.01 -8.09 -2.05
CA GLN A 70 -1.40 -7.72 -2.36
C GLN A 70 -1.86 -6.48 -1.58
N ARG A 71 -1.26 -6.19 -0.42
CA ARG A 71 -1.61 -5.00 0.38
C ARG A 71 -1.41 -3.70 -0.40
N LEU A 72 -0.36 -3.62 -1.21
CA LEU A 72 -0.15 -2.48 -2.11
C LEU A 72 -1.31 -2.29 -3.09
N ALA A 73 -1.75 -3.36 -3.74
CA ALA A 73 -2.89 -3.32 -4.64
C ALA A 73 -4.18 -2.90 -3.92
N VAL A 74 -4.42 -3.44 -2.71
CA VAL A 74 -5.58 -3.05 -1.88
C VAL A 74 -5.54 -1.56 -1.53
N LEU A 75 -4.39 -1.02 -1.13
CA LEU A 75 -4.24 0.41 -0.86
C LEU A 75 -4.47 1.26 -2.11
N GLN A 76 -3.98 0.82 -3.26
CA GLN A 76 -4.17 1.54 -4.52
C GLN A 76 -5.62 1.54 -4.98
N SER A 77 -6.33 0.42 -4.86
CA SER A 77 -7.77 0.35 -5.13
C SER A 77 -8.57 1.22 -4.16
N ALA A 78 -8.21 1.23 -2.87
CA ALA A 78 -8.86 2.10 -1.88
C ALA A 78 -8.61 3.58 -2.16
N ALA A 79 -7.37 3.96 -2.51
CA ALA A 79 -7.01 5.32 -2.88
C ALA A 79 -7.80 5.80 -4.10
N TRP A 80 -7.85 5.00 -5.17
CA TRP A 80 -8.65 5.32 -6.36
C TRP A 80 -10.13 5.49 -6.02
N LEU A 81 -10.69 4.63 -5.16
CA LEU A 81 -12.08 4.74 -4.75
C LEU A 81 -12.36 6.00 -3.93
N ILE A 82 -11.41 6.42 -3.08
CA ILE A 82 -11.49 7.69 -2.35
C ILE A 82 -11.42 8.87 -3.32
N ASP A 83 -10.51 8.86 -4.29
CA ASP A 83 -10.41 9.93 -5.30
C ASP A 83 -11.71 10.06 -6.13
N VAL A 84 -12.36 8.94 -6.46
CA VAL A 84 -13.67 8.95 -7.13
C VAL A 84 -14.73 9.57 -6.22
N LEU A 85 -14.78 9.19 -4.94
CA LEU A 85 -15.73 9.76 -3.97
C LEU A 85 -15.56 11.28 -3.86
N GLU A 86 -14.33 11.76 -3.74
CA GLU A 86 -14.05 13.20 -3.67
C GLU A 86 -14.56 13.95 -4.89
N ARG A 87 -14.33 13.40 -6.09
CA ARG A 87 -14.81 14.02 -7.33
C ARG A 87 -16.34 14.03 -7.39
N THR A 88 -17.01 12.95 -6.99
CA THR A 88 -18.47 12.89 -7.01
C THR A 88 -19.12 13.76 -5.94
N THR A 89 -18.46 13.93 -4.80
CA THR A 89 -18.95 14.71 -3.66
C THR A 89 -18.69 16.21 -3.84
N THR A 90 -17.60 16.61 -4.49
CA THR A 90 -17.29 18.03 -4.77
C THR A 90 -18.18 18.62 -5.87
N VAL A 91 -18.85 17.78 -6.66
CA VAL A 91 -19.74 18.20 -7.76
C VAL A 91 -21.20 18.36 -7.30
N LEU A 92 -21.49 18.06 -6.02
CA LEU A 92 -22.80 18.28 -5.37
C LEU A 92 -22.76 19.55 -4.52
#